data_AF-A0A8J8DGX6-F1
#
_entry.id   AF-A0A8J8DGX6-F1
#
_cell.length_a   1.000
_cell.length_b   1.000
_cell.length_c   1.000
_cell.angle_alpha   90.00
_cell.angle_beta   90.00
_cell.angle_gamma   90.00
#
_symmetry.space_group_name_H-M   'P 1'
#
loop_
_entity.id
_entity.type
_entity.pdbx_description
1 polymer ?
#
loop_
_entity_poly.entity_id
_entity_poly.type
_entity_poly.pdbx_seq_one_letter_code
_entity_poly.pdbx_strand_id
1 'polypeptide(L)'
;MKVRLGYPDRIVEVEDKMVRVFKGRLVSAPLSEVIGYYLRGEGLLPPAVREIVPDVVRVLLSTGELQNKVAPVVEYSQGLSG
;
A
#
# COMPACT_ATOMS: atom_id res chain seq x y z
N MET A 1 -1.75 12.18 -1.79
CA MET A 1 -2.35 12.00 -0.46
C MET A 1 -1.25 11.79 0.57
N LYS A 2 -1.37 12.42 1.74
CA LYS A 2 -0.54 12.21 2.92
C LYS A 2 -1.42 11.64 4.04
N VAL A 3 -1.18 10.38 4.42
CA VAL A 3 -1.83 9.76 5.58
C VAL A 3 -0.79 9.55 6.66
N ARG A 4 -1.15 9.80 7.92
CA ARG A 4 -0.27 9.54 9.07
C ARG A 4 -1.00 8.69 10.10
N LEU A 5 -0.37 7.59 10.51
CA LEU A 5 -0.85 6.71 11.56
C LEU A 5 0.11 6.81 12.74
N GLY A 6 -0.43 7.16 13.91
CA GLY A 6 0.31 7.20 15.16
C GLY A 6 0.16 5.89 15.92
N TYR A 7 1.27 5.31 16.36
CA TYR A 7 1.32 4.19 17.28
C TYR A 7 2.09 4.62 18.54
N PRO A 8 1.95 3.91 19.67
CA PRO A 8 2.71 4.23 20.88
C PRO A 8 4.24 4.20 20.69
N ASP A 9 4.75 3.32 19.83
CA ASP A 9 6.18 3.07 19.63
C ASP A 9 6.71 3.50 18.25
N ARG A 10 5.84 3.95 17.34
CA ARG A 10 6.21 4.25 15.95
C ARG A 10 5.26 5.23 15.27
N ILE A 11 5.72 5.82 14.18
CA ILE A 11 4.90 6.67 13.31
C ILE A 11 4.95 6.10 11.90
N VAL A 12 3.80 6.01 11.25
CA VAL A 12 3.69 5.57 9.85
C VAL A 12 3.19 6.73 9.01
N GLU A 13 3.85 6.99 7.89
CA GLU A 13 3.42 7.97 6.90
C GLU A 13 3.27 7.30 5.53
N VAL A 14 2.13 7.55 4.88
CA VAL A 14 1.88 7.14 3.50
C VAL A 14 1.84 8.39 2.65
N GLU A 15 2.85 8.56 1.81
CA GLU A 15 3.03 9.76 0.99
C GLU A 15 3.80 9.38 -0.28
N ASP A 16 3.40 9.95 -1.42
CA ASP A 16 4.05 9.74 -2.72
C ASP A 16 4.25 8.27 -3.12
N LYS A 17 3.19 7.46 -2.92
CA LYS A 17 3.20 6.00 -3.21
C LYS A 17 4.22 5.21 -2.36
N MET A 18 4.72 5.78 -1.28
CA MET A 18 5.62 5.12 -0.33
C MET A 18 4.97 5.04 1.05
N VAL A 19 5.21 3.92 1.72
CA VAL A 19 4.91 3.74 3.14
C VAL A 19 6.21 3.86 3.91
N ARG A 20 6.27 4.79 4.86
CA ARG A 20 7.41 5.05 5.72
C ARG A 20 7.04 4.72 7.16
N VAL A 21 7.86 3.94 7.83
CA VAL A 21 7.70 3.56 9.23
C VAL A 21 8.91 4.04 10.00
N PHE A 22 8.68 4.88 11.00
CA PHE A 22 9.71 5.37 11.91
C PHE A 22 9.56 4.69 13.27
N LYS A 23 10.50 3.79 13.60
CA LYS A 23 10.59 3.07 14.88
C LYS A 23 12.05 2.96 15.29
N GLY A 24 12.62 4.03 15.84
CA GLY A 24 14.06 4.16 16.13
C GLY A 24 14.96 4.22 14.89
N ARG A 25 14.49 3.71 13.74
CA ARG A 25 15.06 3.82 12.40
C ARG A 25 13.95 4.06 11.38
N LEU A 26 14.28 4.74 10.29
CA LEU A 26 13.38 4.91 9.17
C LEU A 26 13.46 3.68 8.26
N VAL A 27 12.31 3.06 8.02
CA VAL A 27 12.15 1.96 7.07
C VAL A 27 11.05 2.33 6.09
N SER A 28 11.23 2.01 4.82
CA SER A 28 10.25 2.35 3.79
C SER A 28 10.00 1.18 2.85
N ALA A 29 8.79 1.13 2.30
CA ALA A 29 8.43 0.21 1.23
C ALA A 29 7.49 0.87 0.22
N PRO A 30 7.49 0.42 -1.05
CA PRO A 30 6.51 0.86 -2.03
C PRO A 30 5.09 0.50 -1.58
N LEU A 31 4.15 1.43 -1.73
CA LEU A 31 2.75 1.20 -1.41
C LEU A 31 2.14 0.08 -2.27
N SER A 32 2.59 -0.07 -3.51
CA SER A 32 2.18 -1.17 -4.40
C SER A 32 2.58 -2.53 -3.84
N GLU A 33 3.74 -2.65 -3.20
CA GLU A 33 4.17 -3.88 -2.55
C GLU A 33 3.39 -4.13 -1.26
N VAL A 34 3.09 -3.08 -0.49
CA VAL A 34 2.24 -3.18 0.72
C VAL A 34 0.85 -3.71 0.36
N ILE A 35 0.23 -3.17 -0.69
CA ILE A 35 -1.07 -3.65 -1.18
C ILE A 35 -0.94 -5.05 -1.78
N GLY A 36 0.10 -5.31 -2.57
CA GLY A 36 0.36 -6.63 -3.16
C GLY A 36 0.52 -7.72 -2.10
N TYR A 37 1.25 -7.41 -1.04
CA TYR A 37 1.44 -8.29 0.12
C TYR A 37 0.13 -8.56 0.85
N TYR A 38 -0.71 -7.54 1.04
CA TYR A 38 -2.04 -7.74 1.64
C TYR A 38 -2.95 -8.66 0.80
N LEU A 39 -2.95 -8.48 -0.52
CA LEU A 39 -3.85 -9.21 -1.42
C LEU A 39 -3.39 -10.63 -1.73
N ARG A 40 -2.09 -10.83 -1.93
CA ARG A 40 -1.53 -12.11 -2.39
C ARG A 40 -0.74 -12.87 -1.32
N GLY A 41 -0.43 -12.23 -0.19
CA GLY A 41 0.51 -12.77 0.80
C GLY A 41 1.97 -12.79 0.31
N GLU A 42 2.24 -12.22 -0.86
CA GLU A 42 3.52 -12.25 -1.56
C GLU A 42 4.17 -10.86 -1.53
N GLY A 43 5.48 -10.80 -1.28
CA GLY A 43 6.22 -9.55 -1.29
C GLY A 43 7.29 -9.46 -0.20
N LEU A 44 8.42 -8.85 -0.54
CA LEU A 44 9.58 -8.75 0.33
C LEU A 44 9.52 -7.45 1.13
N LEU A 45 8.59 -7.41 2.08
CA LEU A 45 8.45 -6.28 2.98
C LEU A 45 9.35 -6.41 4.22
N PRO A 46 10.01 -5.33 4.66
CA PRO A 46 10.68 -5.30 5.95
C PRO A 46 9.70 -5.62 7.11
N PRO A 47 10.13 -6.30 8.18
CA PRO A 47 9.24 -6.69 9.29
C PRO A 47 8.43 -5.52 9.88
N ALA A 48 9.07 -4.36 10.08
CA ALA A 48 8.43 -3.16 10.61
C ALA A 48 7.28 -2.64 9.72
N VAL A 49 7.34 -2.89 8.42
CA VAL A 49 6.27 -2.54 7.47
C VAL A 49 5.20 -3.63 7.44
N ARG A 50 5.58 -4.91 7.48
CA ARG A 50 4.63 -6.04 7.51
C ARG A 50 3.62 -5.94 8.64
N GLU A 51 4.07 -5.54 9.82
CA GLU A 51 3.22 -5.39 11.02
C GLU A 51 2.09 -4.36 10.84
N ILE A 52 2.24 -3.36 9.96
CA ILE A 52 1.29 -2.26 9.79
C ILE A 52 0.48 -2.34 8.48
N VAL A 53 0.69 -3.38 7.67
CA VAL A 53 -0.02 -3.59 6.39
C VAL A 53 -1.55 -3.55 6.54
N PRO A 54 -2.18 -4.33 7.43
CA PRO A 54 -3.64 -4.35 7.52
C PRO A 54 -4.21 -2.97 7.90
N ASP A 55 -3.52 -2.23 8.76
CA ASP A 55 -3.94 -0.89 9.18
C ASP A 55 -3.83 0.12 8.04
N VAL A 56 -2.73 0.09 7.29
CA VAL A 56 -2.54 0.94 6.10
C VAL A 56 -3.64 0.68 5.09
N VAL A 57 -3.91 -0.59 4.77
CA VAL A 57 -4.95 -0.95 3.78
C VAL A 57 -6.33 -0.54 4.28
N ARG A 58 -6.66 -0.78 5.55
CA ARG A 58 -7.93 -0.36 6.15
C ARG A 58 -8.13 1.16 6.03
N VAL A 59 -7.08 1.94 6.30
CA VAL A 59 -7.18 3.40 6.20
C VAL A 59 -7.39 3.84 4.75
N LEU A 60 -6.66 3.25 3.81
CA LEU A 60 -6.84 3.53 2.37
C LEU A 60 -8.24 3.18 1.86
N LEU A 61 -8.87 2.12 2.40
CA LEU A 61 -10.27 1.79 2.12
C LEU A 61 -11.21 2.84 2.71
N SER A 62 -10.97 3.24 3.96
CA SER A 62 -11.81 4.20 4.68
C SER A 62 -11.76 5.60 4.07
N THR A 63 -10.64 5.98 3.45
CA THR A 63 -10.50 7.25 2.73
C THR A 63 -11.02 7.18 1.29
N GLY A 64 -11.51 6.02 0.82
CA GLY A 64 -12.04 5.84 -0.54
C GLY A 64 -10.98 5.69 -1.64
N GLU A 65 -9.71 5.56 -1.28
CA GLU A 65 -8.57 5.71 -2.20
C GLU A 65 -8.15 4.39 -2.87
N LEU A 66 -8.60 3.26 -2.32
CA LEU A 66 -8.36 1.95 -2.93
C LEU A 66 -9.15 1.74 -4.23
N GLN A 67 -10.25 2.48 -4.43
CA GLN A 67 -11.04 2.42 -5.67
C GLN A 67 -10.30 3.03 -6.89
N ASN A 68 -9.33 3.93 -6.67
CA ASN A 68 -8.59 4.61 -7.75
C ASN A 68 -7.29 3.90 -8.19
N LYS A 69 -6.88 2.84 -7.50
CA LYS A 69 -5.64 2.08 -7.82
C LYS A 69 -5.88 0.65 -8.30
N VAL A 70 -7.12 0.19 -8.26
CA VAL A 70 -7.56 -1.12 -8.74
C VAL A 70 -8.57 -0.90 -9.87
N ALA A 71 -8.16 -0.18 -10.92
CA ALA A 71 -8.79 -0.25 -12.24
C ALA A 71 -7.89 -1.11 -13.15
N PRO A 72 -8.47 -1.90 -14.06
CA PRO A 72 -8.09 -3.29 -14.25
C PRO A 72 -6.92 -3.47 -15.22
N VAL A 73 -6.02 -4.38 -14.88
CA VAL A 73 -5.22 -5.13 -15.87
C VAL A 73 -6.19 -6.05 -16.61
N VAL A 74 -6.99 -5.50 -17.54
CA VAL A 74 -7.58 -6.24 -18.67
C VAL A 74 -7.67 -5.26 -19.85
N GLU A 75 -6.51 -4.85 -20.34
CA GLU A 75 -6.37 -4.16 -21.62
C GLU A 75 -5.59 -5.09 -22.57
N TYR A 76 -6.24 -6.18 -22.97
CA TYR A 76 -5.93 -6.99 -24.16
C TYR A 76 -7.27 -7.60 -24.59
N SER A 77 -8.05 -6.94 -25.45
CA SER A 77 -7.92 -7.16 -26.89
C SER A 77 -8.84 -6.19 -27.63
N GLN A 78 -8.26 -5.14 -28.20
CA GLN A 78 -8.76 -4.64 -29.48
C GLN A 78 -8.13 -5.51 -30.57
N GLY A 79 -8.95 -6.05 -31.47
CA GLY A 79 -8.47 -6.52 -32.77
C GLY A 79 -9.30 -7.63 -33.40
N LEU A 80 -9.82 -7.32 -34.59
CA LEU A 80 -10.57 -8.13 -35.58
C LEU A 80 -12.10 -8.03 -35.39
N SER A 81 -12.78 -7.01 -35.92
CA SER A 81 -13.04 -6.66 -37.34
C SER A 81 -13.80 -7.73 -38.11
N GLY A 82 -14.90 -7.28 -38.76
CA GLY A 82 -15.37 -7.83 -40.05
C GLY A 82 -16.46 -8.88 -39.97
#